data_AF-A0A836VLB2-F1
#
_entry.id   AF-A0A836VLB2-F1
#
_cell.length_a   1.000
_cell.length_b   1.000
_cell.length_c   1.000
_cell.angle_alpha   90.00
_cell.angle_beta   90.00
_cell.angle_gamma   90.00
#
_symmetry.space_group_name_H-M   'P 1'
#
loop_
_entity.id
_entity.type
_entity.pdbx_description
1 polymer ?
#
loop_
_entity_poly.entity_id
_entity_poly.type
_entity_poly.pdbx_seq_one_letter_code
_entity_poly.pdbx_strand_id
1 'polypeptide(L)'
;MNALVLINLGYIAAAVLFIVGLKMLSSPATARRGNILSSLGMLVAVVVTLLGEGIVEYQWVVVGLVTGGGIGVLAARLVAMTAMPELVALFNGFGGLASLLVGCAALFSSGGATFTIVTIALAILIGGLTFTGSIVAWGKLNETITGRPILFSGQRAVNALLFLVI
;
A
#
# COMPACT_ATOMS: atom_id res chain seq x y z
N MET A 1 26.49 -5.60 19.34
CA MET A 1 25.02 -5.63 19.29
C MET A 1 24.59 -6.63 18.23
N ASN A 2 23.62 -7.50 18.50
CA ASN A 2 23.08 -8.43 17.51
C ASN A 2 22.40 -7.64 16.37
N ALA A 3 22.66 -8.03 15.12
CA ALA A 3 22.08 -7.37 13.94
C ALA A 3 20.53 -7.31 14.01
N LEU A 4 19.90 -8.38 14.48
CA LEU A 4 18.45 -8.45 14.72
C LEU A 4 17.92 -7.38 15.67
N VAL A 5 18.67 -7.04 16.72
CA VAL A 5 18.27 -5.98 17.67
C VAL A 5 18.30 -4.63 16.97
N LEU A 6 19.32 -4.37 16.14
CA LEU A 6 19.42 -3.13 15.39
C LEU A 6 18.28 -3.00 14.36
N ILE A 7 17.91 -4.09 13.70
CA ILE A 7 16.78 -4.15 12.76
C ILE A 7 15.46 -3.84 13.47
N ASN A 8 15.19 -4.50 14.60
CA ASN A 8 13.96 -4.27 15.35
C ASN A 8 13.87 -2.84 15.90
N LEU A 9 14.99 -2.28 16.39
CA LEU A 9 15.05 -0.87 16.79
C LEU A 9 14.80 0.07 15.60
N GLY A 10 15.30 -0.28 14.42
CA GLY A 10 15.03 0.42 13.16
C GLY A 10 13.54 0.45 12.82
N TYR A 11 12.82 -0.68 12.94
CA TYR A 11 11.38 -0.72 12.74
C TYR A 11 10.60 0.12 13.74
N ILE A 12 10.99 0.09 15.02
CA ILE A 12 10.40 0.96 16.05
C ILE A 12 10.64 2.43 15.71
N ALA A 13 11.85 2.80 15.30
CA ALA A 13 12.18 4.16 14.88
C ALA A 13 11.33 4.60 13.68
N ALA A 14 11.19 3.76 12.65
CA ALA A 14 10.34 4.04 11.50
C ALA A 14 8.87 4.24 11.90
N ALA A 15 8.33 3.38 12.77
CA ALA A 15 6.96 3.50 13.27
C ALA A 15 6.73 4.83 14.02
N VAL A 16 7.67 5.23 14.88
CA VAL A 16 7.60 6.53 15.57
C VAL A 16 7.62 7.69 14.59
N LEU A 17 8.49 7.66 13.58
CA LEU A 17 8.56 8.69 12.53
C LEU A 17 7.25 8.79 11.75
N PHE A 18 6.61 7.67 11.42
CA PHE A 18 5.30 7.66 10.77
C PHE A 18 4.20 8.25 11.67
N ILE A 19 4.12 7.84 12.93
CA ILE A 19 3.09 8.33 13.87
C ILE A 19 3.21 9.84 14.06
N VAL A 20 4.43 10.34 14.32
CA VAL A 20 4.68 11.78 14.48
C VAL A 20 4.43 12.52 13.17
N GLY A 21 4.87 11.96 12.03
CA GLY A 21 4.67 12.55 10.71
C GLY A 21 3.18 12.72 10.37
N LEU A 22 2.38 11.67 10.56
CA LEU A 22 0.92 11.69 10.36
C LEU A 22 0.22 12.69 11.29
N LYS A 23 0.63 12.76 12.56
CA LYS A 23 0.12 13.77 13.49
C LYS A 23 0.40 15.19 13.01
N MET A 24 1.59 15.44 12.49
CA MET A 24 1.97 16.76 11.96
C MET A 24 1.26 17.12 10.65
N LEU A 25 0.78 16.15 9.88
CA LEU A 25 -0.02 16.40 8.67
C LEU A 25 -1.43 16.94 9.00
N SER A 26 -1.91 16.77 10.24
CA SER A 26 -3.23 17.28 10.66
C SER A 26 -3.31 18.81 10.79
N SER A 27 -2.17 19.52 10.77
CA SER A 27 -2.13 21.00 10.84
C SER A 27 -1.37 21.58 9.65
N PRO A 28 -1.93 22.59 8.95
CA PRO A 28 -1.24 23.27 7.85
C PRO A 28 0.14 23.83 8.22
N ALA A 29 0.31 24.31 9.46
CA ALA A 29 1.57 24.87 9.94
C ALA A 29 2.71 23.84 10.00
N THR A 30 2.39 22.56 10.24
CA THR A 30 3.36 21.48 10.38
C THR A 30 3.39 20.50 9.21
N ALA A 31 2.45 20.59 8.26
CA ALA A 31 2.25 19.60 7.21
C ALA A 31 3.51 19.30 6.38
N ARG A 32 4.27 20.32 5.96
CA ARG A 32 5.49 20.13 5.18
C ARG A 32 6.55 19.33 5.93
N ARG A 33 6.72 19.61 7.24
CA ARG A 33 7.65 18.87 8.11
C ARG A 33 7.14 17.45 8.37
N GLY A 34 5.83 17.29 8.55
CA GLY A 34 5.19 15.98 8.69
C GLY A 34 5.48 15.06 7.51
N ASN A 35 5.32 15.57 6.28
CA ASN A 35 5.61 14.81 5.06
C ASN A 35 7.09 14.38 4.97
N ILE A 36 8.03 15.27 5.32
CA ILE A 36 9.46 14.93 5.36
C ILE A 36 9.71 13.82 6.38
N LEU A 37 9.15 13.92 7.59
CA LEU A 37 9.34 12.93 8.63
C LEU A 37 8.79 11.55 8.22
N SER A 38 7.61 11.50 7.61
CA SER A 38 7.04 10.26 7.05
C SER A 38 7.91 9.67 5.93
N SER A 39 8.48 10.51 5.05
CA SER A 39 9.39 10.03 3.99
C SER A 39 10.69 9.46 4.55
N LEU A 40 11.24 10.05 5.62
CA LEU A 40 12.39 9.51 6.34
C LEU A 40 12.04 8.19 7.04
N GLY A 41 10.86 8.09 7.64
CA GLY A 41 10.35 6.85 8.22
C GLY A 41 10.28 5.72 7.19
N MET A 42 9.78 6.00 5.99
CA MET A 42 9.77 5.04 4.89
C MET A 42 11.17 4.64 4.45
N LEU A 43 12.09 5.60 4.31
CA LEU A 43 13.49 5.31 3.97
C LEU A 43 14.15 4.39 5.00
N VAL A 44 13.96 4.67 6.29
CA VAL A 44 14.49 3.82 7.39
C VAL A 44 13.90 2.42 7.30
N ALA A 45 12.59 2.28 7.10
CA ALA A 45 11.94 0.97 6.98
C ALA A 45 12.54 0.15 5.82
N VAL A 46 12.67 0.74 4.62
CA VAL A 46 13.24 0.07 3.45
C VAL A 46 14.68 -0.37 3.72
N VAL A 47 15.54 0.52 4.23
CA VAL A 47 16.95 0.19 4.50
C VAL A 47 17.08 -0.93 5.53
N VAL A 48 16.29 -0.87 6.60
CA VAL A 48 16.33 -1.87 7.67
C VAL A 48 15.85 -3.24 7.18
N THR A 49 14.79 -3.30 6.38
CA THR A 49 14.32 -4.55 5.76
C THR A 49 15.37 -5.15 4.84
N LEU A 50 16.06 -4.32 4.05
CA LEU A 50 17.14 -4.77 3.16
C LEU A 50 18.31 -5.40 3.92
N LEU A 51 18.56 -4.99 5.17
CA LEU A 51 19.63 -5.53 6.00
C LEU A 51 19.24 -6.81 6.76
N GLY A 52 17.94 -7.13 6.88
CA GLY A 52 17.43 -8.11 7.83
C GLY A 52 16.94 -9.44 7.29
N GLU A 53 16.65 -9.55 6.00
CA GLU A 53 15.85 -10.66 5.47
C GLU A 53 16.65 -11.80 4.80
N GLY A 54 17.99 -11.82 4.88
CA GLY A 54 18.77 -12.84 4.16
C GLY A 54 18.44 -12.86 2.66
N ILE A 55 18.22 -11.68 2.09
CA ILE A 55 17.73 -11.47 0.73
C ILE A 55 18.67 -12.15 -0.25
N VAL A 56 18.16 -13.16 -0.96
CA VAL A 56 18.93 -13.98 -1.89
C VAL A 56 19.21 -13.22 -3.19
N GLU A 57 18.29 -12.36 -3.65
CA GLU A 57 18.38 -11.69 -4.95
C GLU A 57 18.09 -10.18 -4.86
N TYR A 58 19.09 -9.39 -4.41
CA TYR A 58 19.00 -7.92 -4.40
C TYR A 58 18.73 -7.30 -5.77
N GLN A 59 19.10 -7.99 -6.86
CA GLN A 59 18.91 -7.52 -8.23
C GLN A 59 17.43 -7.20 -8.52
N TRP A 60 16.51 -8.11 -8.20
CA TRP A 60 15.07 -7.88 -8.45
C TRP A 60 14.50 -6.80 -7.55
N VAL A 61 14.97 -6.69 -6.31
CA VAL A 61 14.54 -5.64 -5.39
C VAL A 61 14.94 -4.26 -5.93
N VAL A 62 16.18 -4.12 -6.41
CA VAL A 62 16.66 -2.86 -7.02
C VAL A 62 15.90 -2.55 -8.30
N VAL A 63 15.66 -3.54 -9.17
CA VAL A 63 14.87 -3.34 -10.40
C VAL A 63 13.47 -2.87 -10.07
N GLY A 64 12.79 -3.50 -9.11
CA GLY A 64 11.44 -3.11 -8.68
C GLY A 64 11.41 -1.71 -8.07
N LEU A 65 12.38 -1.39 -7.20
CA LEU A 65 12.50 -0.08 -6.56
C LEU A 65 12.72 1.04 -7.59
N VAL A 66 13.63 0.82 -8.54
CA VAL A 66 13.98 1.82 -9.57
C VAL A 66 12.85 2.00 -10.58
N THR A 67 12.27 0.90 -11.06
CA THR A 67 11.17 0.97 -12.04
C THR A 67 9.89 1.52 -11.42
N GLY A 68 9.44 0.97 -10.28
CA GLY A 68 8.25 1.43 -9.57
C GLY A 68 8.41 2.85 -9.02
N GLY A 69 9.53 3.15 -8.38
CA GLY A 69 9.85 4.49 -7.88
C GLY A 69 9.98 5.51 -9.01
N GLY A 70 10.62 5.14 -10.13
CA GLY A 70 10.74 5.98 -11.32
C GLY A 70 9.38 6.32 -11.93
N ILE A 71 8.55 5.32 -12.20
CA ILE A 71 7.18 5.52 -12.73
C ILE A 71 6.36 6.37 -11.76
N GLY A 72 6.42 6.08 -10.44
CA GLY A 72 5.69 6.82 -9.43
C GLY A 72 6.09 8.29 -9.35
N VAL A 73 7.39 8.60 -9.37
CA VAL A 73 7.90 9.98 -9.37
C VAL A 73 7.49 10.73 -10.63
N LEU A 74 7.59 10.08 -11.80
CA LEU A 74 7.19 10.70 -13.06
C LEU A 74 5.69 10.99 -13.08
N ALA A 75 4.84 10.01 -12.72
CA ALA A 75 3.40 10.19 -12.67
C ALA A 75 3.00 11.32 -11.69
N ALA A 76 3.62 11.36 -10.51
CA ALA A 76 3.33 12.38 -9.49
C ALA A 76 3.77 13.80 -9.89
N ARG A 77 4.81 13.94 -10.72
CA ARG A 77 5.31 15.25 -11.17
C ARG A 77 4.62 15.78 -12.42
N LEU A 78 4.11 14.88 -13.26
CA LEU A 78 3.54 15.22 -14.56
C LEU A 78 2.02 15.37 -14.54
N VAL A 79 1.33 14.86 -13.51
CA VAL A 79 -0.13 15.01 -13.40
C VAL A 79 -0.53 16.46 -13.10
N ALA A 80 -1.64 16.90 -13.69
CA ALA A 80 -2.22 18.20 -13.36
C ALA A 80 -2.80 18.19 -11.93
N MET A 81 -2.73 19.32 -11.23
CA MET A 81 -3.28 19.44 -9.86
C MET A 81 -4.79 19.20 -9.79
N THR A 82 -5.52 19.44 -10.89
CA THR A 82 -6.94 19.13 -11.01
C THR A 82 -7.21 17.62 -11.06
N ALA A 83 -6.23 16.84 -11.51
CA ALA A 83 -6.31 15.39 -11.66
C ALA A 83 -5.60 14.63 -10.50
N MET A 84 -5.36 15.32 -9.38
CA MET A 84 -4.76 14.69 -8.19
C MET A 84 -5.65 13.61 -7.55
N PRO A 85 -6.99 13.76 -7.46
CA PRO A 85 -7.86 12.71 -6.92
C PRO A 85 -7.71 11.37 -7.66
N GLU A 86 -7.61 11.38 -9.00
CA GLU A 86 -7.40 10.22 -9.86
C GLU A 86 -6.07 9.53 -9.54
N LEU A 87 -4.99 10.31 -9.45
CA LEU A 87 -3.67 9.78 -9.18
C LEU A 87 -3.61 9.13 -7.79
N VAL A 88 -4.22 9.78 -6.79
CA VAL A 88 -4.29 9.25 -5.42
C VAL A 88 -5.07 7.94 -5.38
N ALA A 89 -6.17 7.83 -6.13
CA ALA A 89 -6.92 6.58 -6.26
C ALA A 89 -6.04 5.46 -6.85
N LEU A 90 -5.33 5.71 -7.95
CA LEU A 90 -4.44 4.71 -8.56
C LEU A 90 -3.29 4.29 -7.62
N PHE A 91 -2.64 5.23 -6.93
CA PHE A 91 -1.56 4.91 -6.00
C PHE A 91 -2.04 4.09 -4.80
N ASN A 92 -3.25 4.34 -4.30
CA ASN A 92 -3.86 3.48 -3.27
C ASN A 92 -4.13 2.07 -3.82
N GLY A 93 -4.61 1.98 -5.06
CA GLY A 93 -4.82 0.72 -5.76
C GLY A 93 -3.55 -0.11 -5.92
N PHE A 94 -2.44 0.50 -6.34
CA PHE A 94 -1.14 -0.19 -6.45
C PHE A 94 -0.61 -0.65 -5.09
N GLY A 95 -0.86 0.10 -4.01
CA GLY A 95 -0.59 -0.36 -2.64
C GLY A 95 -1.39 -1.62 -2.27
N GLY A 96 -2.67 -1.65 -2.64
CA GLY A 96 -3.53 -2.84 -2.49
C GLY A 96 -3.03 -4.04 -3.31
N LEU A 97 -2.62 -3.81 -4.56
CA LEU A 97 -2.05 -4.85 -5.43
C LEU A 97 -0.74 -5.40 -4.84
N ALA A 98 0.13 -4.54 -4.30
CA ALA A 98 1.34 -4.97 -3.61
C ALA A 98 1.02 -5.88 -2.40
N SER A 99 0.05 -5.50 -1.57
CA SER A 99 -0.43 -6.34 -0.46
C SER A 99 -0.95 -7.69 -0.94
N LEU A 100 -1.72 -7.72 -2.03
CA LEU A 100 -2.22 -8.97 -2.63
C LEU A 100 -1.08 -9.86 -3.10
N LEU A 101 -0.13 -9.32 -3.87
CA LEU A 101 0.98 -10.09 -4.44
C LEU A 101 1.92 -10.63 -3.34
N VAL A 102 2.21 -9.82 -2.33
CA VAL A 102 2.99 -10.24 -1.15
C VAL A 102 2.24 -11.33 -0.37
N GLY A 103 0.93 -11.20 -0.18
CA GLY A 103 0.10 -12.22 0.45
C GLY A 103 0.10 -13.54 -0.33
N CYS A 104 -0.07 -13.49 -1.65
CA CYS A 104 0.00 -14.68 -2.52
C CYS A 104 1.37 -15.37 -2.41
N ALA A 105 2.47 -14.60 -2.43
CA ALA A 105 3.81 -15.15 -2.26
C ALA A 105 3.99 -15.78 -0.87
N ALA A 106 3.49 -15.13 0.19
CA ALA A 106 3.57 -15.63 1.55
C ALA A 106 2.78 -16.92 1.78
N LEU A 107 1.69 -17.14 1.01
CA LEU A 107 0.88 -18.35 1.11
C LEU A 107 1.69 -19.62 0.81
N PHE A 108 2.57 -19.58 -0.20
CA PHE A 108 3.44 -20.69 -0.59
C PHE A 108 4.53 -21.01 0.43
N SER A 109 4.91 -20.03 1.24
CA SER A 109 5.93 -20.17 2.30
C SER A 109 5.31 -20.32 3.69
N SER A 110 3.98 -20.34 3.79
CA SER A 110 3.31 -20.40 5.09
C SER A 110 3.48 -21.79 5.71
N GLY A 111 4.07 -21.85 6.91
CA GLY A 111 4.34 -23.10 7.65
C GLY A 111 3.09 -23.79 8.23
N GLY A 112 1.91 -23.59 7.63
CA GLY A 112 0.67 -24.27 8.01
C GLY A 112 -0.07 -23.74 9.24
N ALA A 113 0.45 -22.72 9.94
CA ALA A 113 -0.22 -22.16 11.12
C ALA A 113 -1.52 -21.44 10.73
N THR A 114 -2.66 -21.87 11.29
CA THR A 114 -3.99 -21.32 10.97
C THR A 114 -4.06 -19.81 11.11
N PHE A 115 -3.48 -19.24 12.17
CA PHE A 115 -3.45 -17.79 12.37
C PHE A 115 -2.75 -17.06 11.23
N THR A 116 -1.58 -17.55 10.80
CA THR A 116 -0.81 -16.98 9.69
C THR A 116 -1.54 -17.09 8.36
N ILE A 117 -2.20 -18.23 8.11
CA ILE A 117 -2.98 -18.42 6.88
C ILE A 117 -4.17 -17.44 6.85
N VAL A 118 -4.86 -17.27 7.97
CA VAL A 118 -5.98 -16.31 8.08
C VAL A 118 -5.50 -14.88 7.85
N THR A 119 -4.38 -14.46 8.43
CA THR A 119 -3.85 -13.10 8.22
C THR A 119 -3.40 -12.88 6.77
N ILE A 120 -2.80 -13.88 6.13
CA ILE A 120 -2.45 -13.85 4.70
C ILE A 120 -3.71 -13.75 3.83
N ALA A 121 -4.72 -14.59 4.10
CA ALA A 121 -5.98 -14.57 3.36
C ALA A 121 -6.67 -13.21 3.44
N LEU A 122 -6.71 -12.59 4.63
CA LEU A 122 -7.23 -11.23 4.79
C LEU A 122 -6.40 -10.19 4.04
N ALA A 123 -5.07 -10.30 4.01
CA ALA A 123 -4.20 -9.39 3.27
C ALA A 123 -4.44 -9.48 1.74
N ILE A 124 -4.64 -10.70 1.22
CA ILE A 124 -5.00 -10.95 -0.19
C ILE A 124 -6.37 -10.33 -0.50
N LEU A 125 -7.38 -10.61 0.33
CA LEU A 125 -8.74 -10.12 0.17
C LEU A 125 -8.81 -8.60 0.17
N ILE A 126 -8.28 -7.96 1.23
CA ILE A 126 -8.30 -6.51 1.38
C ILE A 126 -7.47 -5.85 0.28
N GLY A 127 -6.33 -6.42 -0.09
CA GLY A 127 -5.49 -5.94 -1.19
C GLY A 127 -6.23 -5.95 -2.54
N GLY A 128 -6.89 -7.06 -2.87
CA GLY A 128 -7.67 -7.20 -4.10
C GLY A 128 -8.88 -6.26 -4.16
N LEU A 129 -9.61 -6.13 -3.05
CA LEU A 129 -10.73 -5.19 -2.95
C LEU A 129 -10.26 -3.73 -3.09
N THR A 130 -9.12 -3.38 -2.48
CA THR A 130 -8.54 -2.04 -2.59
C THR A 130 -8.11 -1.73 -4.02
N PHE A 131 -7.47 -2.68 -4.71
CA PHE A 131 -7.06 -2.52 -6.11
C PHE A 131 -8.24 -2.34 -7.05
N THR A 132 -9.21 -3.25 -6.99
CA THR A 132 -10.40 -3.19 -7.85
C THR A 132 -11.27 -1.96 -7.57
N GLY A 133 -11.48 -1.62 -6.30
CA GLY A 133 -12.17 -0.40 -5.88
C GLY A 133 -11.48 0.87 -6.39
N SER A 134 -10.15 0.90 -6.34
CA SER A 134 -9.35 2.02 -6.83
C SER A 134 -9.42 2.20 -8.34
N ILE A 135 -9.46 1.11 -9.12
CA ILE A 135 -9.68 1.18 -10.58
C ILE A 135 -11.05 1.79 -10.89
N VAL A 136 -12.10 1.37 -10.20
CA VAL A 136 -13.46 1.92 -10.40
C VAL A 136 -13.51 3.39 -9.97
N ALA A 137 -12.87 3.76 -8.86
CA ALA A 137 -12.80 5.14 -8.39
C ALA A 137 -12.06 6.04 -9.38
N TRP A 138 -10.88 5.61 -9.85
CA TRP A 138 -10.14 6.30 -10.89
C TRP A 138 -10.98 6.46 -12.17
N GLY A 139 -11.64 5.39 -12.62
CA GLY A 139 -12.45 5.42 -13.84
C GLY A 139 -13.61 6.40 -13.77
N LYS A 140 -14.22 6.57 -12.58
CA LYS A 140 -15.29 7.55 -12.34
C LYS A 140 -14.79 8.98 -12.29
N LEU A 141 -13.62 9.22 -11.68
CA LEU A 141 -13.03 10.56 -11.56
C LEU A 141 -12.54 11.06 -12.93
N ASN A 142 -11.91 10.20 -13.72
CA ASN A 142 -11.47 10.49 -15.08
C ASN A 142 -12.58 10.35 -16.14
N GLU A 143 -13.85 10.32 -15.72
CA GLU A 143 -15.06 10.28 -16.58
C GLU A 143 -15.17 9.11 -17.59
N THR A 144 -14.25 8.14 -17.55
CA THR A 144 -14.32 6.90 -18.36
C THR A 144 -15.48 6.00 -17.94
N ILE A 145 -15.91 6.11 -16.67
CA ILE A 145 -17.09 5.47 -16.09
C ILE A 145 -18.01 6.58 -15.60
N THR A 146 -19.33 6.39 -15.71
CA THR A 146 -20.30 7.35 -15.18
C THR A 146 -20.08 7.62 -13.68
N GLY A 147 -19.99 8.91 -13.33
CA GLY A 147 -19.92 9.35 -11.93
C GLY A 147 -21.22 9.11 -11.15
N ARG A 148 -22.35 8.87 -11.85
CA ARG A 148 -23.64 8.59 -11.21
C ARG A 148 -23.60 7.24 -10.47
N PRO A 149 -24.32 7.11 -9.34
CA PRO A 149 -24.47 5.82 -8.68
C PRO A 149 -25.06 4.78 -9.64
N ILE A 150 -24.37 3.65 -9.82
CA ILE A 150 -24.85 2.50 -10.59
C ILE A 150 -25.57 1.59 -9.59
N LEU A 151 -26.90 1.51 -9.73
CA LEU A 151 -27.78 0.77 -8.80
C LEU A 151 -28.54 -0.32 -9.56
N PHE A 152 -28.78 -1.46 -8.91
CA PHE A 152 -29.63 -2.53 -9.44
C PHE A 152 -30.48 -3.17 -8.33
N SER A 153 -31.59 -3.82 -8.74
CA SER A 153 -32.51 -4.47 -7.79
C SER A 153 -31.82 -5.60 -7.03
N GLY A 154 -31.91 -5.58 -5.70
CA GLY A 154 -31.28 -6.61 -4.84
C GLY A 154 -29.79 -6.44 -4.57
N GLN A 155 -29.17 -5.32 -4.96
CA GLN A 155 -27.72 -5.06 -4.80
C GLN A 155 -27.16 -5.34 -3.39
N ARG A 156 -27.90 -4.97 -2.33
CA ARG A 156 -27.46 -5.21 -0.95
C ARG A 156 -27.32 -6.71 -0.64
N ALA A 157 -28.27 -7.53 -1.12
CA ALA A 157 -28.23 -8.97 -0.93
C ALA A 157 -27.10 -9.62 -1.73
N VAL A 158 -26.90 -9.19 -2.99
CA VAL A 158 -25.80 -9.68 -3.83
C VAL A 158 -24.44 -9.35 -3.22
N ASN A 159 -24.24 -8.12 -2.76
CA ASN A 159 -22.98 -7.73 -2.12
C ASN A 159 -22.72 -8.50 -0.82
N ALA A 160 -23.75 -8.73 -0.01
CA ALA A 160 -23.62 -9.52 1.22
C ALA A 160 -23.28 -10.99 0.92
N LEU A 161 -23.91 -11.59 -0.09
CA LEU A 161 -23.60 -12.95 -0.52
C LEU A 161 -22.17 -13.06 -1.06
N LEU A 162 -21.74 -12.12 -1.91
CA LEU A 162 -20.36 -12.09 -2.40
C LEU A 162 -19.36 -11.99 -1.25
N PHE A 163 -19.63 -11.14 -0.26
CA PHE A 163 -18.77 -11.01 0.92
C PHE A 163 -18.71 -12.28 1.78
N LEU A 164 -19.79 -13.07 1.84
CA LEU A 164 -19.81 -14.33 2.59
C LEU A 164 -19.13 -15.49 1.84
N VAL A 165 -19.06 -15.42 0.52
CA VAL A 165 -18.49 -16.48 -0.33
C VAL A 165 -16.97 -16.35 -0.45
N ILE A 166 -16.43 -15.12 -0.37
CA ILE A 166 -15.00 -14.83 -0.45
C ILE A 166 -14.34 -14.98 0.93
#